data_AF-A0A4S4G3V1-F1
#
_entry.id   AF-A0A4S4G3V1-F1
#
_cell.length_a   1.000
_cell.length_b   1.000
_cell.length_c   1.000
_cell.angle_alpha   90.00
_cell.angle_beta   90.00
_cell.angle_gamma   90.00
#
_symmetry.space_group_name_H-M   'P 1'
#
loop_
_entity.id
_entity.type
_entity.pdbx_description
1 polymer ?
#
loop_
_entity_poly.entity_id
_entity_poly.type
_entity_poly.pdbx_seq_one_letter_code
_entity_poly.pdbx_strand_id
1 'polypeptide(L)'
;PIMDRQLPANEANSLSRNTSDEVFQFIIDECDAIKDDIIKDYSKLGDYSLGITEGGRADRMAVLALRARAALYWASPLFNPANDNERWYNAAVYSKAVIDECAADGRKLATKYEQLWASDNFTNPRIKNELIFCYRYYKNTGGDNLVETNNYPVGIENGKGGNCPTQNLVDAYDMKNGKAWDEPGSGYDASKPYDNRDPRMEATVAVNGDVWPTYQKEPLQTYHGGRNGQPMTDATTTGYYLKKLCNGAIDLSANSKYKESYHVYLNFRLGGVYLDYAEAAYRYF
;
A
#
# COMPACT_ATOMS: atom_id res chain seq x y z
N PRO A 1 15.82 17.14 13.03
CA PRO A 1 15.89 17.42 14.48
C PRO A 1 14.58 16.98 15.10
N ILE A 2 14.63 16.42 16.31
CA ILE A 2 13.44 16.18 17.13
C ILE A 2 12.97 17.55 17.63
N MET A 3 11.68 17.82 17.49
CA MET A 3 11.02 19.03 17.98
C MET A 3 9.80 18.56 18.78
N ASP A 4 9.92 18.58 20.09
CA ASP A 4 8.96 18.01 21.06
C ASP A 4 8.04 19.06 21.70
N ARG A 5 8.25 20.33 21.34
CA ARG A 5 7.47 21.48 21.80
C ARG A 5 7.44 22.54 20.73
N GLN A 6 6.59 23.55 20.92
CA GLN A 6 6.62 24.75 20.09
C GLN A 6 7.92 25.52 20.33
N LEU A 7 8.67 25.77 19.26
CA LEU A 7 9.93 26.51 19.30
C LEU A 7 9.81 27.86 18.60
N PRO A 8 10.43 28.93 19.12
CA PRO A 8 10.60 30.16 18.37
C PRO A 8 11.54 29.93 17.17
N ALA A 9 11.36 30.73 16.11
CA ALA A 9 12.05 30.53 14.83
C ALA A 9 13.58 30.52 14.94
N ASN A 10 14.15 31.36 15.82
CA ASN A 10 15.59 31.41 16.04
C ASN A 10 16.15 30.12 16.67
N GLU A 11 15.41 29.48 17.56
CA GLU A 11 15.77 28.19 18.17
C GLU A 11 15.60 27.05 17.16
N ALA A 12 14.49 27.02 16.42
CA ALA A 12 14.28 26.01 15.37
C ALA A 12 15.39 26.05 14.30
N ASN A 13 15.86 27.26 13.95
CA ASN A 13 16.90 27.47 12.95
C ASN A 13 18.33 27.10 13.43
N SER A 14 18.53 26.84 14.73
CA SER A 14 19.83 26.45 15.28
C SER A 14 19.95 24.95 15.59
N LEU A 15 18.87 24.18 15.43
CA LEU A 15 18.87 22.76 15.73
C LEU A 15 19.74 21.96 14.77
N SER A 16 20.53 21.05 15.33
CA SER A 16 21.29 20.05 14.58
C SER A 16 20.47 18.76 14.40
N ARG A 17 20.90 17.91 13.47
CA ARG A 17 20.27 16.59 13.29
C ARG A 17 20.56 15.71 14.49
N ASN A 18 19.53 15.10 15.04
CA ASN A 18 19.64 13.94 15.93
C ASN A 18 20.21 12.73 15.19
N THR A 19 20.75 11.79 15.96
CA THR A 19 21.14 10.48 15.42
C THR A 19 19.90 9.69 14.98
N SER A 20 20.08 8.68 14.13
CA SER A 20 18.96 7.79 13.78
C SER A 20 18.40 7.09 15.01
N ASP A 21 19.26 6.69 15.95
CA ASP A 21 18.85 5.99 17.17
C ASP A 21 17.97 6.88 18.05
N GLU A 22 18.35 8.15 18.23
CA GLU A 22 17.52 9.12 18.96
C GLU A 22 16.14 9.30 18.29
N VAL A 23 16.08 9.34 16.95
CA VAL A 23 14.83 9.53 16.22
C VAL A 23 13.92 8.30 16.33
N PHE A 24 14.46 7.09 16.16
CA PHE A 24 13.66 5.86 16.30
C PHE A 24 13.19 5.65 17.72
N GLN A 25 14.07 5.88 18.71
CA GLN A 25 13.70 5.78 20.12
C GLN A 25 12.60 6.78 20.46
N PHE A 26 12.72 8.04 20.01
CA PHE A 26 11.68 9.05 20.21
C PHE A 26 10.31 8.60 19.63
N ILE A 27 10.28 8.06 18.41
CA ILE A 27 9.03 7.56 17.81
C ILE A 27 8.44 6.41 18.63
N ILE A 28 9.28 5.48 19.09
CA ILE A 28 8.84 4.32 19.88
C ILE A 28 8.29 4.80 21.23
N ASP A 29 9.00 5.69 21.92
CA ASP A 29 8.62 6.23 23.22
C ASP A 29 7.29 7.01 23.14
N GLU A 30 7.12 7.85 22.12
CA GLU A 30 5.86 8.59 21.91
C GLU A 30 4.68 7.64 21.63
N CYS A 31 4.92 6.57 20.85
CA CYS A 31 3.89 5.55 20.63
C CYS A 31 3.57 4.78 21.92
N ASP A 32 4.58 4.48 22.72
CA ASP A 32 4.42 3.77 23.99
C ASP A 32 3.70 4.59 25.05
N ALA A 33 3.95 5.90 25.10
CA ALA A 33 3.26 6.82 25.99
C ALA A 33 1.76 6.92 25.66
N ILE A 34 1.38 6.91 24.37
CA ILE A 34 0.00 7.22 23.97
C ILE A 34 -0.89 6.00 23.72
N LYS A 35 -0.33 4.79 23.50
CA LYS A 35 -1.11 3.61 23.07
C LYS A 35 -2.26 3.22 23.99
N ASP A 36 -2.15 3.52 25.28
CA ASP A 36 -3.18 3.19 26.29
C ASP A 36 -4.17 4.33 26.56
N ASP A 37 -3.85 5.56 26.12
CA ASP A 37 -4.69 6.75 26.31
C ASP A 37 -5.44 7.16 25.02
N ILE A 38 -4.96 6.77 23.84
CA ILE A 38 -5.65 7.02 22.57
C ILE A 38 -6.92 6.18 22.43
N ILE A 39 -7.88 6.69 21.64
CA ILE A 39 -9.09 5.95 21.28
C ILE A 39 -8.75 4.60 20.65
N LYS A 40 -9.28 3.53 21.24
CA LYS A 40 -9.13 2.16 20.71
C LYS A 40 -9.98 1.92 19.46
N ASP A 41 -11.23 2.38 19.47
CA ASP A 41 -12.20 2.11 18.40
C ASP A 41 -13.21 3.27 18.29
N TYR A 42 -13.07 4.08 17.24
CA TYR A 42 -13.98 5.22 16.97
C TYR A 42 -15.43 4.81 16.67
N SER A 43 -15.72 3.52 16.48
CA SER A 43 -17.10 3.03 16.38
C SER A 43 -17.77 2.79 17.73
N LYS A 44 -17.00 2.84 18.83
CA LYS A 44 -17.43 2.52 20.20
C LYS A 44 -17.21 3.69 21.18
N LEU A 45 -17.46 4.92 20.73
CA LEU A 45 -17.26 6.14 21.52
C LEU A 45 -18.32 6.38 22.60
N GLY A 46 -19.44 5.66 22.58
CA GLY A 46 -20.56 5.89 23.51
C GLY A 46 -21.05 7.34 23.44
N ASP A 47 -21.16 7.99 24.60
CA ASP A 47 -21.63 9.38 24.71
C ASP A 47 -20.70 10.42 24.04
N TYR A 48 -19.44 10.05 23.75
CA TYR A 48 -18.50 10.89 23.01
C TYR A 48 -18.70 10.85 21.49
N SER A 49 -19.65 10.06 20.99
CA SER A 49 -19.93 9.99 19.55
C SER A 49 -20.53 11.30 19.03
N LEU A 50 -19.96 11.85 17.96
CA LEU A 50 -20.48 13.03 17.27
C LEU A 50 -21.60 12.70 16.26
N GLY A 51 -22.09 11.46 16.23
CA GLY A 51 -23.11 11.01 15.27
C GLY A 51 -22.60 10.87 13.82
N ILE A 52 -21.33 11.12 13.57
CA ILE A 52 -20.65 10.95 12.28
C ILE A 52 -19.58 9.85 12.36
N THR A 53 -19.31 9.18 11.25
CA THR A 53 -18.30 8.11 11.20
C THR A 53 -16.89 8.71 11.15
N GLU A 54 -16.06 8.40 12.16
CA GLU A 54 -14.71 8.97 12.33
C GLU A 54 -13.57 8.01 11.94
N GLY A 55 -13.84 6.99 11.12
CA GLY A 55 -12.87 5.91 10.84
C GLY A 55 -11.55 6.31 10.17
N GLY A 56 -11.33 7.58 9.82
CA GLY A 56 -10.05 8.06 9.30
C GLY A 56 -9.07 8.57 10.37
N ARG A 57 -9.50 8.69 11.63
CA ARG A 57 -8.63 9.17 12.72
C ARG A 57 -7.66 8.08 13.15
N ALA A 58 -6.48 8.47 13.62
CA ALA A 58 -5.54 7.54 14.23
C ALA A 58 -6.15 6.97 15.53
N ASP A 59 -6.19 5.64 15.60
CA ASP A 59 -6.60 4.86 16.75
C ASP A 59 -5.40 4.12 17.36
N ARG A 60 -5.63 3.36 18.43
CA ARG A 60 -4.61 2.51 19.07
C ARG A 60 -3.90 1.59 18.06
N MET A 61 -4.64 0.99 17.14
CA MET A 61 -4.06 0.07 16.15
C MET A 61 -3.07 0.79 15.22
N ALA A 62 -3.38 2.02 14.80
CA ALA A 62 -2.48 2.85 14.01
C ALA A 62 -1.18 3.18 14.78
N VAL A 63 -1.26 3.52 16.07
CA VAL A 63 -0.10 3.77 16.94
C VAL A 63 0.78 2.52 17.07
N LEU A 64 0.16 1.36 17.33
CA LEU A 64 0.91 0.11 17.47
C LEU A 64 1.58 -0.30 16.16
N ALA A 65 0.92 -0.11 15.02
CA ALA A 65 1.51 -0.40 13.71
C ALA A 65 2.67 0.55 13.36
N LEU A 66 2.58 1.83 13.73
CA LEU A 66 3.69 2.79 13.58
C LEU A 66 4.89 2.36 14.43
N ARG A 67 4.67 2.00 15.71
CA ARG A 67 5.72 1.51 16.62
C ARG A 67 6.39 0.25 16.08
N ALA A 68 5.61 -0.71 15.60
CA ALA A 68 6.13 -1.96 15.02
C ALA A 68 7.01 -1.70 13.79
N ARG A 69 6.54 -0.88 12.84
CA ARG A 69 7.32 -0.56 11.64
C ARG A 69 8.56 0.28 11.92
N ALA A 70 8.48 1.22 12.87
CA ALA A 70 9.64 1.99 13.31
C ALA A 70 10.72 1.08 13.90
N ALA A 71 10.33 0.13 14.77
CA ALA A 71 11.26 -0.84 15.34
C ALA A 71 11.87 -1.77 14.28
N LEU A 72 11.10 -2.23 13.28
CA LEU A 72 11.63 -3.03 12.18
C LEU A 72 12.69 -2.27 11.37
N TYR A 73 12.41 -1.00 11.03
CA TYR A 73 13.38 -0.16 10.32
C TYR A 73 14.62 0.08 11.16
N TRP A 74 14.46 0.32 12.46
CA TRP A 74 15.58 0.51 13.38
C TRP A 74 16.44 -0.75 13.53
N ALA A 75 15.84 -1.93 13.42
CA ALA A 75 16.53 -3.22 13.43
C ALA A 75 17.21 -3.57 12.09
N SER A 76 16.81 -2.93 10.99
CA SER A 76 17.30 -3.22 9.63
C SER A 76 18.78 -2.86 9.45
N PRO A 77 19.52 -3.52 8.52
CA PRO A 77 20.99 -3.37 8.40
C PRO A 77 21.50 -1.93 8.24
N LEU A 78 20.69 -1.05 7.63
CA LEU A 78 21.05 0.36 7.45
C LEU A 78 21.20 1.11 8.78
N PHE A 79 20.35 0.80 9.77
CA PHE A 79 20.33 1.46 11.07
C PHE A 79 20.86 0.58 12.20
N ASN A 80 21.08 -0.70 11.93
CA ASN A 80 21.63 -1.69 12.86
C ASN A 80 22.91 -2.34 12.31
N PRO A 81 23.99 -1.56 12.05
CA PRO A 81 25.21 -2.09 11.43
C PRO A 81 25.95 -3.10 12.32
N ALA A 82 25.75 -3.03 13.63
CA ALA A 82 26.28 -4.00 14.59
C ALA A 82 25.44 -5.29 14.69
N ASN A 83 24.29 -5.33 13.99
CA ASN A 83 23.30 -6.40 14.07
C ASN A 83 22.92 -6.75 15.51
N ASP A 84 22.59 -5.72 16.30
CA ASP A 84 22.03 -5.87 17.64
C ASP A 84 20.73 -6.68 17.55
N ASN A 85 20.77 -7.90 18.11
CA ASN A 85 19.67 -8.84 18.04
C ASN A 85 18.45 -8.39 18.86
N GLU A 86 18.65 -7.52 19.86
CA GLU A 86 17.57 -7.00 20.70
C GLU A 86 16.62 -6.10 19.88
N ARG A 87 17.12 -5.41 18.86
CA ARG A 87 16.27 -4.62 17.95
C ARG A 87 15.34 -5.50 17.12
N TRP A 88 15.84 -6.65 16.65
CA TRP A 88 15.02 -7.64 15.94
C TRP A 88 13.98 -8.28 16.87
N TYR A 89 14.37 -8.61 18.11
CA TYR A 89 13.44 -9.09 19.13
C TYR A 89 12.29 -8.11 19.35
N ASN A 90 12.60 -6.83 19.59
CA ASN A 90 11.58 -5.80 19.83
C ASN A 90 10.67 -5.59 18.61
N ALA A 91 11.23 -5.59 17.39
CA ALA A 91 10.42 -5.53 16.16
C ALA A 91 9.44 -6.71 16.05
N ALA A 92 9.87 -7.93 16.40
CA ALA A 92 9.02 -9.12 16.40
C ALA A 92 7.92 -9.02 17.46
N VAL A 93 8.26 -8.61 18.69
CA VAL A 93 7.29 -8.44 19.80
C VAL A 93 6.25 -7.38 19.45
N TYR A 94 6.66 -6.24 18.91
CA TYR A 94 5.72 -5.15 18.56
C TYR A 94 4.83 -5.51 17.38
N SER A 95 5.36 -6.16 16.35
CA SER A 95 4.56 -6.64 15.22
C SER A 95 3.56 -7.71 15.67
N LYS A 96 3.98 -8.62 16.56
CA LYS A 96 3.09 -9.63 17.14
C LYS A 96 1.96 -9.01 17.96
N ALA A 97 2.24 -7.96 18.74
CA ALA A 97 1.20 -7.26 19.51
C ALA A 97 0.09 -6.69 18.59
N VAL A 98 0.45 -6.15 17.43
CA VAL A 98 -0.52 -5.66 16.42
C VAL A 98 -1.35 -6.82 15.86
N ILE A 99 -0.71 -7.95 15.54
CA ILE A 99 -1.40 -9.16 15.04
C ILE A 99 -2.39 -9.70 16.09
N ASP A 100 -1.96 -9.79 17.34
CA ASP A 100 -2.78 -10.30 18.43
C ASP A 100 -3.97 -9.38 18.72
N GLU A 101 -3.78 -8.05 18.69
CA GLU A 101 -4.88 -7.09 18.85
C GLU A 101 -5.85 -7.14 17.67
N CYS A 102 -5.35 -7.27 16.43
CA CYS A 102 -6.19 -7.51 15.26
C CYS A 102 -7.03 -8.79 15.40
N ALA A 103 -6.42 -9.88 15.87
CA ALA A 103 -7.11 -11.14 16.08
C ALA A 103 -8.20 -11.02 17.16
N ALA A 104 -7.91 -10.34 18.28
CA ALA A 104 -8.88 -10.08 19.34
C ALA A 104 -10.09 -9.25 18.86
N ASP A 105 -9.87 -8.33 17.92
CA ASP A 105 -10.92 -7.52 17.30
C ASP A 105 -11.63 -8.22 16.11
N GLY A 106 -11.25 -9.47 15.78
CA GLY A 106 -11.82 -10.23 14.65
C GLY A 106 -11.41 -9.69 13.27
N ARG A 107 -10.34 -8.89 13.21
CA ARG A 107 -9.76 -8.40 11.96
C ARG A 107 -9.07 -9.54 11.20
N LYS A 108 -9.13 -9.49 9.87
CA LYS A 108 -8.64 -10.54 8.97
C LYS A 108 -8.27 -9.96 7.62
N LEU A 109 -7.43 -10.69 6.88
CA LEU A 109 -7.06 -10.34 5.52
C LEU A 109 -8.29 -10.27 4.60
N ALA A 110 -8.26 -9.33 3.66
CA ALA A 110 -9.24 -9.25 2.59
C ALA A 110 -9.17 -10.51 1.72
N THR A 111 -10.32 -10.96 1.23
CA THR A 111 -10.40 -12.20 0.43
C THR A 111 -9.69 -12.05 -0.91
N LYS A 112 -9.73 -10.85 -1.50
CA LYS A 112 -9.11 -10.53 -2.78
C LYS A 112 -8.25 -9.29 -2.63
N TYR A 113 -7.05 -9.33 -3.20
CA TYR A 113 -6.04 -8.30 -3.02
C TYR A 113 -6.45 -6.95 -3.63
N GLU A 114 -7.05 -6.98 -4.82
CA GLU A 114 -7.52 -5.79 -5.54
C GLU A 114 -8.68 -5.06 -4.84
N GLN A 115 -9.38 -5.74 -3.94
CA GLN A 115 -10.44 -5.10 -3.16
C GLN A 115 -9.88 -4.09 -2.14
N LEU A 116 -8.60 -4.19 -1.78
CA LEU A 116 -7.97 -3.27 -0.82
C LEU A 116 -8.01 -1.81 -1.27
N TRP A 117 -8.17 -1.53 -2.57
CA TRP A 117 -8.34 -0.18 -3.11
C TRP A 117 -9.64 -0.01 -3.91
N ALA A 118 -10.64 -0.87 -3.65
CA ALA A 118 -11.99 -0.65 -4.15
C ALA A 118 -12.63 0.59 -3.52
N SER A 119 -13.59 1.20 -4.20
CA SER A 119 -14.26 2.42 -3.74
C SER A 119 -15.07 2.22 -2.44
N ASP A 120 -15.47 0.99 -2.13
CA ASP A 120 -16.19 0.60 -0.91
C ASP A 120 -15.28 -0.03 0.15
N ASN A 121 -13.96 -0.06 -0.03
CA ASN A 121 -13.03 -0.77 0.87
C ASN A 121 -13.16 -0.37 2.35
N PHE A 122 -13.56 0.88 2.61
CA PHE A 122 -13.66 1.47 3.93
C PHE A 122 -15.02 1.18 4.60
N THR A 123 -16.06 0.92 3.82
CA THR A 123 -17.41 0.63 4.32
C THR A 123 -17.67 -0.87 4.35
N ASN A 124 -17.10 -1.62 3.42
CA ASN A 124 -17.27 -3.07 3.29
C ASN A 124 -16.53 -3.82 4.41
N PRO A 125 -17.25 -4.48 5.34
CA PRO A 125 -16.64 -5.17 6.47
C PRO A 125 -15.64 -6.26 6.09
N ARG A 126 -15.75 -6.84 4.89
CA ARG A 126 -14.84 -7.90 4.42
C ARG A 126 -13.47 -7.37 4.01
N ILE A 127 -13.37 -6.07 3.72
CA ILE A 127 -12.16 -5.41 3.24
C ILE A 127 -11.56 -4.55 4.36
N LYS A 128 -12.40 -3.71 5.00
CA LYS A 128 -11.97 -2.77 6.05
C LYS A 128 -11.27 -3.46 7.22
N ASN A 129 -11.58 -4.73 7.47
CA ASN A 129 -10.97 -5.52 8.53
C ASN A 129 -9.45 -5.74 8.34
N GLU A 130 -8.92 -5.65 7.11
CA GLU A 130 -7.46 -5.68 6.88
C GLU A 130 -6.81 -4.31 7.09
N LEU A 131 -7.57 -3.23 6.93
CA LEU A 131 -7.05 -1.86 6.98
C LEU A 131 -6.79 -1.45 8.42
N ILE A 132 -5.55 -1.06 8.74
CA ILE A 132 -5.19 -0.55 10.08
C ILE A 132 -5.24 0.98 10.07
N PHE A 133 -4.54 1.60 9.13
CA PHE A 133 -4.55 3.05 8.97
C PHE A 133 -4.38 3.40 7.50
N CYS A 134 -5.21 4.31 7.02
CA CYS A 134 -5.23 4.73 5.62
C CYS A 134 -5.62 6.20 5.55
N TYR A 135 -5.14 6.91 4.54
CA TYR A 135 -5.70 8.22 4.19
C TYR A 135 -6.62 8.09 2.98
N ARG A 136 -7.68 8.89 2.99
CA ARG A 136 -8.69 8.94 1.93
C ARG A 136 -8.50 10.23 1.15
N TYR A 137 -8.39 10.14 -0.17
CA TYR A 137 -8.29 11.29 -1.04
C TYR A 137 -9.53 11.36 -1.92
N TYR A 138 -10.04 12.57 -2.07
CA TYR A 138 -11.10 12.94 -2.99
C TYR A 138 -11.10 14.45 -3.15
N LYS A 139 -11.32 14.94 -4.38
CA LYS A 139 -11.38 16.39 -4.63
C LYS A 139 -12.76 16.98 -4.31
N ASN A 140 -13.81 16.15 -4.34
CA ASN A 140 -15.20 16.53 -4.08
C ASN A 140 -16.00 15.31 -3.55
N THR A 141 -17.30 15.48 -3.30
CA THR A 141 -18.17 14.41 -2.79
C THR A 141 -18.36 13.22 -3.74
N GLY A 142 -18.06 13.36 -5.03
CA GLY A 142 -18.05 12.29 -6.03
C GLY A 142 -16.73 11.52 -6.14
N GLY A 143 -15.68 11.94 -5.42
CA GLY A 143 -14.36 11.31 -5.48
C GLY A 143 -13.35 12.12 -6.29
N ASP A 144 -12.37 11.43 -6.88
CA ASP A 144 -11.47 11.96 -7.90
C ASP A 144 -11.08 10.87 -8.91
N ASN A 145 -10.18 11.20 -9.82
CA ASN A 145 -9.69 10.30 -10.87
C ASN A 145 -8.23 10.56 -11.22
N LEU A 146 -7.47 11.14 -10.29
CA LEU A 146 -6.11 11.56 -10.55
C LEU A 146 -5.19 10.34 -10.71
N VAL A 147 -5.47 9.26 -9.96
CA VAL A 147 -4.75 8.00 -10.08
C VAL A 147 -4.91 7.41 -11.48
N GLU A 148 -6.13 7.35 -11.99
CA GLU A 148 -6.44 6.84 -13.33
C GLU A 148 -5.89 7.75 -14.41
N THR A 149 -6.14 9.06 -14.33
CA THR A 149 -5.60 10.05 -15.28
C THR A 149 -4.09 9.91 -15.44
N ASN A 150 -3.37 9.73 -14.32
CA ASN A 150 -1.92 9.64 -14.37
C ASN A 150 -1.38 8.27 -14.77
N ASN A 151 -2.12 7.16 -14.59
CA ASN A 151 -1.56 5.81 -14.78
C ASN A 151 -2.28 4.96 -15.83
N TYR A 152 -3.45 5.39 -16.31
CA TYR A 152 -4.09 4.72 -17.43
C TYR A 152 -3.21 4.80 -18.68
N PRO A 153 -3.24 3.78 -19.54
CA PRO A 153 -2.46 3.74 -20.77
C PRO A 153 -2.76 4.96 -21.64
N VAL A 154 -1.76 5.47 -22.35
CA VAL A 154 -1.92 6.66 -23.21
C VAL A 154 -2.96 6.46 -24.33
N GLY A 155 -3.19 5.22 -24.77
CA GLY A 155 -4.22 4.88 -25.74
C GLY A 155 -5.66 4.99 -25.20
N ILE A 156 -5.81 5.25 -23.90
CA ILE A 156 -7.08 5.55 -23.25
C ILE A 156 -7.28 7.06 -23.25
N GLU A 157 -8.49 7.52 -23.60
CA GLU A 157 -8.82 8.95 -23.57
C GLU A 157 -8.49 9.55 -22.19
N ASN A 158 -7.71 10.64 -22.18
CA ASN A 158 -7.20 11.34 -20.99
C ASN A 158 -6.24 10.53 -20.09
N GLY A 159 -5.82 9.33 -20.48
CA GLY A 159 -4.74 8.59 -19.84
C GLY A 159 -3.36 9.16 -20.19
N LYS A 160 -2.44 9.18 -19.21
CA LYS A 160 -1.10 9.77 -19.35
C LYS A 160 0.05 8.76 -19.31
N GLY A 161 -0.25 7.47 -19.17
CA GLY A 161 0.73 6.39 -19.12
C GLY A 161 1.53 6.27 -17.82
N GLY A 162 2.05 7.37 -17.28
CA GLY A 162 2.68 7.48 -15.95
C GLY A 162 3.58 6.32 -15.55
N ASN A 163 3.23 5.63 -14.45
CA ASN A 163 4.07 4.56 -13.91
C ASN A 163 4.04 3.33 -14.82
N CYS A 164 5.22 2.96 -15.31
CA CYS A 164 5.46 1.78 -16.14
C CYS A 164 6.23 0.74 -15.31
N PRO A 165 5.57 -0.32 -14.78
CA PRO A 165 6.23 -1.41 -14.08
C PRO A 165 7.43 -1.96 -14.85
N THR A 166 8.50 -2.36 -14.16
CA THR A 166 9.70 -2.92 -14.81
C THR A 166 9.56 -4.43 -14.98
N GLN A 167 10.35 -5.00 -15.90
CA GLN A 167 10.45 -6.45 -16.03
C GLN A 167 10.88 -7.10 -14.71
N ASN A 168 11.83 -6.50 -13.99
CA ASN A 168 12.26 -7.02 -12.69
C ASN A 168 11.11 -7.11 -11.66
N LEU A 169 10.18 -6.15 -11.67
CA LEU A 169 8.99 -6.22 -10.81
C LEU A 169 8.03 -7.33 -11.28
N VAL A 170 7.85 -7.48 -12.60
CA VAL A 170 7.05 -8.58 -13.17
C VAL A 170 7.65 -9.94 -12.81
N ASP A 171 8.96 -10.09 -12.91
CA ASP A 171 9.69 -11.32 -12.60
C ASP A 171 9.74 -11.62 -11.10
N ALA A 172 9.60 -10.61 -10.23
CA ALA A 172 9.51 -10.80 -8.79
C ALA A 172 8.19 -11.44 -8.32
N TYR A 173 7.18 -11.56 -9.20
CA TYR A 173 5.98 -12.34 -8.89
C TYR A 173 6.22 -13.81 -9.19
N ASP A 174 6.00 -14.65 -8.19
CA ASP A 174 6.03 -16.10 -8.34
C ASP A 174 4.96 -16.60 -9.34
N MET A 175 5.13 -17.85 -9.77
CA MET A 175 4.06 -18.61 -10.39
C MET A 175 3.01 -19.01 -9.34
N LYS A 176 1.82 -19.41 -9.78
CA LYS A 176 0.70 -19.79 -8.91
C LYS A 176 1.02 -20.98 -7.99
N ASN A 177 2.04 -21.77 -8.31
CA ASN A 177 2.54 -22.87 -7.47
C ASN A 177 3.56 -22.42 -6.40
N GLY A 178 3.86 -21.12 -6.30
CA GLY A 178 4.78 -20.54 -5.32
C GLY A 178 6.26 -20.63 -5.68
N LYS A 179 6.60 -21.07 -6.89
CA LYS A 179 7.97 -21.08 -7.41
C LYS A 179 8.27 -19.80 -8.19
N ALA A 180 9.52 -19.36 -8.17
CA ALA A 180 9.96 -18.27 -9.04
C ALA A 180 9.79 -18.67 -10.51
N TRP A 181 9.62 -17.69 -11.41
CA TRP A 181 9.34 -17.97 -12.83
C TRP A 181 10.47 -18.77 -13.52
N ASP A 182 11.71 -18.55 -13.12
CA ASP A 182 12.93 -19.19 -13.64
C ASP A 182 13.35 -20.45 -12.84
N GLU A 183 12.59 -20.82 -11.81
CA GLU A 183 12.87 -21.99 -11.00
C GLU A 183 12.47 -23.29 -11.74
N PRO A 184 13.29 -24.37 -11.67
CA PRO A 184 12.89 -25.67 -12.18
C PRO A 184 11.52 -26.14 -11.65
N GLY A 185 10.63 -26.46 -12.59
CA GLY A 185 9.26 -26.88 -12.30
C GLY A 185 8.27 -25.74 -12.04
N SER A 186 8.63 -24.49 -12.33
CA SER A 186 7.73 -23.33 -12.23
C SER A 186 6.51 -23.45 -13.15
N GLY A 187 6.68 -24.09 -14.32
CA GLY A 187 5.66 -24.18 -15.35
C GLY A 187 5.54 -22.91 -16.22
N TYR A 188 6.52 -22.01 -16.15
CA TYR A 188 6.59 -20.82 -17.00
C TYR A 188 6.70 -21.19 -18.48
N ASP A 189 5.89 -20.51 -19.31
CA ASP A 189 5.89 -20.62 -20.77
C ASP A 189 6.21 -19.25 -21.38
N ALA A 190 7.36 -19.12 -22.04
CA ALA A 190 7.79 -17.88 -22.66
C ALA A 190 6.85 -17.38 -23.78
N SER A 191 6.04 -18.26 -24.38
CA SER A 191 5.02 -17.88 -25.37
C SER A 191 3.74 -17.35 -24.71
N LYS A 192 3.54 -17.60 -23.42
CA LYS A 192 2.42 -17.13 -22.59
C LYS A 192 2.92 -16.70 -21.20
N PRO A 193 3.76 -15.65 -21.12
CA PRO A 193 4.53 -15.30 -19.92
C PRO A 193 3.68 -14.83 -18.72
N TYR A 194 2.38 -14.61 -18.94
CA TYR A 194 1.42 -14.13 -17.95
C TYR A 194 0.43 -15.21 -17.49
N ASP A 195 0.46 -16.40 -18.10
CA ASP A 195 -0.37 -17.52 -17.67
C ASP A 195 0.16 -18.08 -16.34
N ASN A 196 -0.77 -18.46 -15.44
CA ASN A 196 -0.46 -19.10 -14.15
C ASN A 196 0.50 -18.31 -13.25
N ARG A 197 0.52 -16.98 -13.35
CA ARG A 197 1.25 -16.11 -12.42
C ARG A 197 0.51 -15.94 -11.10
N ASP A 198 1.19 -15.45 -10.07
CA ASP A 198 0.56 -15.02 -8.83
C ASP A 198 -0.57 -13.99 -9.13
N PRO A 199 -1.80 -14.17 -8.60
CA PRO A 199 -2.91 -13.25 -8.86
C PRO A 199 -2.64 -11.79 -8.51
N ARG A 200 -1.70 -11.51 -7.61
CA ARG A 200 -1.28 -10.15 -7.25
C ARG A 200 -0.57 -9.46 -8.41
N MET A 201 0.04 -10.20 -9.34
CA MET A 201 0.62 -9.64 -10.57
C MET A 201 -0.46 -9.00 -11.43
N GLU A 202 -1.53 -9.74 -11.74
CA GLU A 202 -2.65 -9.26 -12.57
C GLU A 202 -3.39 -8.08 -11.92
N ALA A 203 -3.48 -8.07 -10.59
CA ALA A 203 -4.03 -6.95 -9.83
C ALA A 203 -3.11 -5.71 -9.85
N THR A 204 -1.81 -5.88 -10.10
CA THR A 204 -0.81 -4.80 -10.01
C THR A 204 -0.40 -4.25 -11.36
N VAL A 205 -0.31 -5.09 -12.40
CA VAL A 205 0.28 -4.76 -13.69
C VAL A 205 -0.70 -5.08 -14.81
N ALA A 206 -0.87 -4.12 -15.73
CA ALA A 206 -1.53 -4.31 -17.03
C ALA A 206 -0.49 -4.70 -18.07
N VAL A 207 -0.79 -5.76 -18.82
CA VAL A 207 0.10 -6.35 -19.83
C VAL A 207 -0.52 -6.25 -21.24
N ASN A 208 0.28 -6.54 -22.26
CA ASN A 208 -0.22 -6.64 -23.64
C ASN A 208 -1.35 -7.68 -23.74
N GLY A 209 -2.47 -7.32 -24.35
CA GLY A 209 -3.62 -8.21 -24.50
C GLY A 209 -4.67 -8.10 -23.39
N ASP A 210 -4.37 -7.42 -22.28
CA ASP A 210 -5.37 -7.18 -21.23
C ASP A 210 -6.55 -6.37 -21.77
N VAL A 211 -7.77 -6.73 -21.37
CA VAL A 211 -8.96 -5.91 -21.57
C VAL A 211 -9.17 -5.05 -20.32
N TRP A 212 -8.50 -3.89 -20.31
CA TRP A 212 -8.49 -2.96 -19.17
C TRP A 212 -8.30 -1.51 -19.66
N PRO A 213 -8.90 -0.50 -19.01
CA PRO A 213 -9.84 -0.57 -17.88
C PRO A 213 -11.16 -1.30 -18.19
N THR A 214 -11.97 -1.60 -17.17
CA THR A 214 -13.14 -2.51 -17.25
C THR A 214 -14.20 -2.08 -18.28
N TYR A 215 -14.28 -0.80 -18.63
CA TYR A 215 -15.19 -0.29 -19.65
C TYR A 215 -14.64 -0.41 -21.09
N GLN A 216 -13.33 -0.65 -21.25
CA GLN A 216 -12.71 -0.87 -22.54
C GLN A 216 -12.99 -2.29 -23.04
N LYS A 217 -13.26 -2.41 -24.34
CA LYS A 217 -13.48 -3.72 -25.00
C LYS A 217 -12.26 -4.18 -25.79
N GLU A 218 -11.51 -3.22 -26.29
CA GLU A 218 -10.32 -3.50 -27.09
C GLU A 218 -9.14 -3.86 -26.17
N PRO A 219 -8.38 -4.92 -26.50
CA PRO A 219 -7.18 -5.28 -25.76
C PRO A 219 -6.12 -4.17 -25.77
N LEU A 220 -5.30 -4.11 -24.72
CA LEU A 220 -4.11 -3.28 -24.70
C LEU A 220 -3.11 -3.77 -25.75
N GLN A 221 -2.54 -2.83 -26.49
CA GLN A 221 -1.50 -3.04 -27.48
C GLN A 221 -0.26 -2.28 -27.03
N THR A 222 0.55 -2.90 -26.19
CA THR A 222 1.73 -2.25 -25.58
C THR A 222 3.02 -2.48 -26.37
N TYR A 223 2.95 -3.26 -27.45
CA TYR A 223 4.04 -3.45 -28.40
C TYR A 223 4.33 -2.19 -29.24
N HIS A 224 5.52 -2.13 -29.84
CA HIS A 224 5.92 -1.01 -30.68
C HIS A 224 5.01 -0.85 -31.92
N GLY A 225 4.44 0.32 -32.13
CA GLY A 225 3.42 0.64 -33.14
C GLY A 225 2.00 0.35 -32.67
N GLY A 226 1.81 -0.23 -31.49
CA GLY A 226 0.51 -0.45 -30.86
C GLY A 226 -0.07 0.84 -30.26
N ARG A 227 -1.40 0.89 -30.09
CA ARG A 227 -2.09 2.09 -29.58
C ARG A 227 -1.74 2.49 -28.15
N ASN A 228 -1.08 1.61 -27.37
CA ASN A 228 -0.63 1.86 -26.01
C ASN A 228 0.88 1.64 -25.87
N GLY A 229 1.63 1.65 -26.98
CA GLY A 229 3.05 1.37 -27.01
C GLY A 229 3.82 2.47 -27.73
N GLN A 230 5.15 2.43 -27.60
CA GLN A 230 6.03 3.32 -28.37
C GLN A 230 5.77 3.18 -29.88
N PRO A 231 5.98 4.21 -30.71
CA PRO A 231 6.62 5.49 -30.42
C PRO A 231 5.64 6.58 -29.96
N MET A 232 4.42 6.24 -29.57
CA MET A 232 3.46 7.24 -29.08
C MET A 232 4.04 7.98 -27.87
N THR A 233 3.87 9.30 -27.83
CA THR A 233 4.26 10.14 -26.70
C THR A 233 3.61 9.63 -25.42
N ASP A 234 4.35 9.59 -24.31
CA ASP A 234 3.88 9.07 -23.01
C ASP A 234 3.44 7.60 -22.99
N ALA A 235 3.73 6.83 -24.05
CA ALA A 235 3.53 5.39 -24.03
C ALA A 235 4.53 4.69 -23.09
N THR A 236 4.15 3.48 -22.66
CA THR A 236 5.00 2.66 -21.80
C THR A 236 6.37 2.41 -22.43
N THR A 237 7.42 2.56 -21.64
CA THR A 237 8.81 2.23 -22.03
C THR A 237 9.20 0.81 -21.69
N THR A 238 8.34 0.08 -20.96
CA THR A 238 8.61 -1.28 -20.46
C THR A 238 7.64 -2.33 -21.03
N GLY A 239 6.59 -1.91 -21.74
CA GLY A 239 5.51 -2.79 -22.21
C GLY A 239 4.40 -3.02 -21.18
N TYR A 240 4.49 -2.37 -20.01
CA TYR A 240 3.59 -2.55 -18.87
C TYR A 240 2.97 -1.22 -18.40
N TYR A 241 1.78 -1.30 -17.79
CA TYR A 241 1.11 -0.18 -17.09
C TYR A 241 0.73 -0.57 -15.66
N LEU A 242 0.63 0.42 -14.75
CA LEU A 242 0.21 0.19 -13.37
C LEU A 242 -1.33 0.03 -13.27
N LYS A 243 -1.79 -1.09 -12.68
CA LYS A 243 -3.21 -1.31 -12.30
C LYS A 243 -3.48 -1.05 -10.82
N LYS A 244 -2.49 -1.30 -9.95
CA LYS A 244 -2.68 -1.15 -8.50
C LYS A 244 -3.12 0.28 -8.16
N LEU A 245 -4.07 0.38 -7.22
CA LEU A 245 -4.75 1.63 -6.80
C LEU A 245 -5.67 2.27 -7.84
N CYS A 246 -5.64 1.84 -9.10
CA CYS A 246 -6.60 2.31 -10.09
C CYS A 246 -7.94 1.60 -9.90
N ASN A 247 -9.03 2.35 -9.96
CA ASN A 247 -10.37 1.83 -10.11
C ASN A 247 -10.66 1.63 -11.61
N GLY A 248 -10.60 0.39 -12.09
CA GLY A 248 -10.81 0.05 -13.51
C GLY A 248 -12.20 0.41 -14.06
N ALA A 249 -13.18 0.73 -13.20
CA ALA A 249 -14.51 1.14 -13.65
C ALA A 249 -14.58 2.62 -14.06
N ILE A 250 -13.63 3.47 -13.63
CA ILE A 250 -13.60 4.88 -13.99
C ILE A 250 -13.34 5.04 -15.49
N ASP A 251 -14.29 5.65 -16.20
CA ASP A 251 -14.14 6.02 -17.60
C ASP A 251 -13.88 7.52 -17.69
N LEU A 252 -12.68 7.87 -18.17
CA LEU A 252 -12.19 9.25 -18.24
C LEU A 252 -12.74 10.01 -19.45
N SER A 253 -13.53 9.38 -20.33
CA SER A 253 -14.09 10.03 -21.52
C SER A 253 -15.03 11.17 -21.17
N ALA A 254 -15.12 12.16 -22.07
CA ALA A 254 -15.96 13.33 -21.85
C ALA A 254 -17.45 13.01 -21.62
N ASN A 255 -17.97 11.88 -22.13
CA ASN A 255 -19.39 11.52 -22.03
C ASN A 255 -19.71 10.44 -20.98
N SER A 256 -18.70 9.96 -20.25
CA SER A 256 -18.90 8.96 -19.19
C SER A 256 -19.80 9.48 -18.05
N LYS A 257 -20.59 8.56 -17.47
CA LYS A 257 -21.37 8.80 -16.25
C LYS A 257 -20.64 8.43 -14.96
N TYR A 258 -19.50 7.74 -15.07
CA TYR A 258 -18.72 7.26 -13.94
C TYR A 258 -17.25 7.65 -14.16
N LYS A 259 -16.90 8.86 -13.72
CA LYS A 259 -15.60 9.49 -13.99
C LYS A 259 -14.71 9.61 -12.77
N GLU A 260 -15.26 9.42 -11.58
CA GLU A 260 -14.62 9.72 -10.29
C GLU A 260 -15.05 8.67 -9.27
N SER A 261 -14.17 8.35 -8.33
CA SER A 261 -14.49 7.52 -7.17
C SER A 261 -13.60 7.88 -5.99
N TYR A 262 -13.92 7.38 -4.81
CA TYR A 262 -13.04 7.54 -3.65
C TYR A 262 -11.79 6.67 -3.79
N HIS A 263 -10.63 7.26 -3.52
CA HIS A 263 -9.37 6.54 -3.44
C HIS A 263 -8.89 6.47 -1.99
N VAL A 264 -8.30 5.32 -1.66
CA VAL A 264 -7.75 5.07 -0.34
C VAL A 264 -6.32 4.60 -0.51
N TYR A 265 -5.43 5.25 0.23
CA TYR A 265 -4.02 4.93 0.25
C TYR A 265 -3.68 4.20 1.55
N LEU A 266 -3.03 3.06 1.37
CA LEU A 266 -2.84 2.05 2.42
C LEU A 266 -1.54 2.36 3.17
N ASN A 267 -1.61 3.01 4.34
CA ASN A 267 -0.43 3.27 5.17
C ASN A 267 -0.02 2.03 5.98
N PHE A 268 -0.97 1.49 6.75
CA PHE A 268 -0.80 0.27 7.55
C PHE A 268 -1.96 -0.69 7.26
N ARG A 269 -1.63 -1.95 7.01
CA ARG A 269 -2.58 -3.04 6.79
C ARG A 269 -2.07 -4.32 7.42
N LEU A 270 -2.96 -5.19 7.86
CA LEU A 270 -2.63 -6.42 8.58
C LEU A 270 -1.68 -7.32 7.77
N GLY A 271 -1.89 -7.45 6.45
CA GLY A 271 -0.97 -8.24 5.62
C GLY A 271 0.44 -7.65 5.50
N GLY A 272 0.65 -6.37 5.80
CA GLY A 272 1.99 -5.79 5.94
C GLY A 272 2.63 -6.16 7.28
N VAL A 273 1.85 -6.11 8.36
CA VAL A 273 2.33 -6.46 9.70
C VAL A 273 2.73 -7.93 9.81
N TYR A 274 2.03 -8.84 9.11
CA TYR A 274 2.47 -10.24 9.03
C TYR A 274 3.86 -10.39 8.40
N LEU A 275 4.18 -9.58 7.39
CA LEU A 275 5.51 -9.58 6.77
C LEU A 275 6.55 -8.94 7.69
N ASP A 276 6.21 -7.83 8.34
CA ASP A 276 7.06 -7.17 9.35
C ASP A 276 7.43 -8.15 10.48
N TYR A 277 6.46 -8.92 10.99
CA TYR A 277 6.68 -9.96 11.99
C TYR A 277 7.54 -11.12 11.46
N ALA A 278 7.24 -11.62 10.25
CA ALA A 278 7.98 -12.74 9.67
C ALA A 278 9.45 -12.39 9.44
N GLU A 279 9.76 -11.19 8.95
CA GLU A 279 11.13 -10.72 8.80
C GLU A 279 11.84 -10.62 10.15
N ALA A 280 11.24 -9.95 11.12
CA ALA A 280 11.86 -9.76 12.43
C ALA A 280 12.09 -11.11 13.16
N ALA A 281 11.11 -12.01 13.10
CA ALA A 281 11.23 -13.35 13.68
C ALA A 281 12.34 -14.17 13.00
N TYR A 282 12.42 -14.15 11.67
CA TYR A 282 13.48 -14.84 10.91
C TYR A 282 14.89 -14.30 11.20
N ARG A 283 15.00 -12.99 11.47
CA ARG A 283 16.29 -12.37 11.79
C ARG A 283 16.73 -12.62 13.22
N TYR A 284 15.78 -12.80 14.13
CA TYR A 284 16.03 -12.99 15.55
C TYR A 284 16.33 -14.45 15.94
N PHE A 285 15.56 -15.40 15.40
CA PHE A 285 15.67 -16.83 15.66
C PHE A 285 16.54 -17.54 14.63
#